data_AF-A0A7J8Z9J9-F1
#
_entry.id   AF-A0A7J8Z9J9-F1
#
_cell.length_a   1.000
_cell.length_b   1.000
_cell.length_c   1.000
_cell.angle_alpha   90.00
_cell.angle_beta   90.00
_cell.angle_gamma   90.00
#
_symmetry.space_group_name_H-M   'P 1'
#
loop_
_entity.id
_entity.type
_entity.pdbx_description
1 polymer ?
#
loop_
_entity_poly.entity_id
_entity_poly.type
_entity_poly.pdbx_seq_one_letter_code
_entity_poly.pdbx_strand_id
1 'polypeptide(L)'
;ISRGSVSQYNTPRFSYKYLDDFRPCHQFSIYLQRSSIDFGLAFIMSGRGKGGKGLGKGGAKRHRKVLRDNIQGITKPAIRRLARRGGVKRISGLIYEETRGVLKIFLENVIRDAVTYTEHARRKTVTAMDVVYALKRQGRTLYGFGG
;
A
#
# COMPACT_ATOMS: atom_id res chain seq x y z
N ILE A 1 -17.63 45.66 -11.27
CA ILE A 1 -18.47 44.93 -10.29
C ILE A 1 -18.35 43.46 -10.69
N SER A 2 -17.61 42.56 -10.04
CA SER A 2 -17.01 42.50 -8.71
C SER A 2 -15.74 41.63 -8.79
N ARG A 3 -14.64 42.11 -8.22
CA ARG A 3 -13.37 41.38 -8.12
C ARG A 3 -13.48 40.37 -6.96
N GLY A 4 -13.48 39.08 -7.28
CA GLY A 4 -13.47 37.99 -6.29
C GLY A 4 -12.04 37.62 -5.89
N SER A 5 -11.62 38.16 -4.76
CA SER A 5 -10.50 37.81 -3.88
C SER A 5 -9.80 36.45 -4.12
N VAL A 6 -8.56 36.52 -4.61
CA VAL A 6 -7.55 35.46 -4.50
C VAL A 6 -7.18 35.33 -3.02
N SER A 7 -7.75 34.32 -2.33
CA SER A 7 -7.35 34.01 -0.96
C SER A 7 -5.97 33.36 -0.97
N GLN A 8 -4.97 34.20 -0.71
CA GLN A 8 -3.60 33.81 -0.39
C GLN A 8 -3.61 32.95 0.88
N TYR A 9 -3.52 31.62 0.73
CA TYR A 9 -3.06 30.80 1.84
C TYR A 9 -1.53 30.82 1.81
N ASN A 10 -1.06 31.81 2.57
CA ASN A 10 0.28 32.02 3.09
C ASN A 10 1.05 30.70 3.22
N THR A 11 2.21 30.61 2.56
CA THR A 11 3.16 29.50 2.68
C THR A 11 3.99 29.66 3.96
N PRO A 12 3.84 28.82 5.00
CA PRO A 12 4.91 28.68 5.97
C PRO A 12 5.98 27.77 5.35
N ARG A 13 7.09 28.40 4.97
CA ARG A 13 8.33 27.73 4.54
C ARG A 13 8.95 27.05 5.77
N PHE A 14 8.38 25.93 6.22
CA PHE A 14 9.01 25.11 7.26
C PHE A 14 10.17 24.33 6.65
N SER A 15 11.34 24.93 6.85
CA SER A 15 12.65 24.34 6.64
C SER A 15 12.77 23.07 7.50
N TYR A 16 12.72 21.88 6.89
CA TYR A 16 13.16 20.67 7.58
C TYR A 16 14.68 20.67 7.62
N LYS A 17 15.22 21.30 8.66
CA LYS A 17 16.56 20.97 9.16
C LYS A 17 16.45 19.69 10.00
N TYR A 18 17.54 18.93 10.00
CA TYR A 18 17.86 17.74 10.80
C TYR A 18 17.40 16.38 10.27
N LEU A 19 18.26 15.85 9.38
CA LEU A 19 18.82 14.51 9.56
C LEU A 19 19.49 14.40 10.94
N ASP A 20 19.43 13.21 11.52
CA ASP A 20 20.24 12.68 12.63
C ASP A 20 19.99 13.28 14.03
N ASP A 21 19.18 12.61 14.85
CA ASP A 21 19.63 11.86 16.05
C ASP A 21 18.50 11.47 17.02
N PHE A 22 18.74 10.36 17.75
CA PHE A 22 18.01 9.78 18.91
C PHE A 22 16.96 8.67 18.70
N ARG A 23 17.46 7.44 18.54
CA ARG A 23 17.48 6.31 19.52
C ARG A 23 16.37 6.18 20.62
N PRO A 24 16.20 4.97 21.22
CA PRO A 24 14.95 4.21 21.34
C PRO A 24 14.41 4.09 22.78
N CYS A 25 13.12 3.80 22.96
CA CYS A 25 12.56 3.29 24.22
C CYS A 25 11.33 2.39 23.98
N HIS A 26 11.44 1.14 24.46
CA HIS A 26 10.42 0.25 25.06
C HIS A 26 8.93 0.67 24.90
N GLN A 27 7.98 -0.20 24.55
CA GLN A 27 7.69 -1.51 25.12
C GLN A 27 6.59 -2.14 24.24
N PHE A 28 6.72 -3.39 23.80
CA PHE A 28 5.71 -4.44 24.03
C PHE A 28 6.29 -5.77 23.58
N SER A 29 6.97 -6.36 24.55
CA SER A 29 7.33 -7.77 24.59
C SER A 29 6.07 -8.63 24.59
N ILE A 30 6.03 -9.64 23.72
CA ILE A 30 5.35 -10.90 24.01
C ILE A 30 6.35 -12.03 23.73
N TYR A 31 6.85 -12.60 24.82
CA TYR A 31 7.55 -13.88 24.93
C TYR A 31 6.63 -15.06 24.57
N LEU A 32 7.17 -16.06 23.86
CA LEU A 32 7.04 -17.51 24.17
C LEU A 32 7.94 -18.27 23.16
N GLN A 33 9.17 -18.66 23.49
CA GLN A 33 9.61 -19.77 24.33
C GLN A 33 9.49 -21.16 23.65
N ARG A 34 10.68 -21.66 23.28
CA ARG A 34 11.20 -23.03 23.48
C ARG A 34 10.76 -24.20 22.58
N SER A 35 11.80 -24.97 22.27
CA SER A 35 11.87 -26.44 22.13
C SER A 35 11.89 -26.99 20.70
N SER A 36 13.10 -27.43 20.34
CA SER A 36 13.50 -28.62 19.58
C SER A 36 12.43 -29.71 19.40
N ILE A 37 12.51 -30.48 18.30
CA ILE A 37 12.76 -31.93 18.24
C ILE A 37 12.57 -32.39 16.77
N ASP A 38 13.43 -33.32 16.38
CA ASP A 38 13.62 -34.03 15.13
C ASP A 38 12.43 -34.87 14.58
N PHE A 39 12.73 -35.50 13.44
CA PHE A 39 12.17 -36.72 12.82
C PHE A 39 11.19 -36.54 11.65
N GLY A 40 11.68 -36.96 10.48
CA GLY A 40 10.89 -37.10 9.28
C GLY A 40 10.01 -38.34 9.28
N LEU A 41 9.14 -38.40 8.26
CA LEU A 41 8.62 -39.65 7.70
C LEU A 41 7.86 -39.36 6.40
N ALA A 42 8.12 -40.25 5.44
CA ALA A 42 7.19 -40.79 4.46
C ALA A 42 6.58 -39.84 3.40
N PHE A 43 7.23 -39.86 2.24
CA PHE A 43 6.60 -40.29 0.99
C PHE A 43 5.23 -40.98 1.18
N ILE A 44 4.13 -40.36 0.72
CA ILE A 44 3.05 -41.03 -0.01
C ILE A 44 2.48 -40.02 -1.03
N MET A 45 2.89 -40.16 -2.29
CA MET A 45 2.10 -39.68 -3.42
C MET A 45 1.02 -40.72 -3.71
N SER A 46 -0.22 -40.42 -3.36
CA SER A 46 -1.38 -41.13 -3.90
C SER A 46 -2.23 -40.16 -4.71
N GLY A 47 -2.24 -40.39 -6.03
CA GLY A 47 -3.01 -39.61 -6.98
C GLY A 47 -4.51 -39.64 -6.68
N ARG A 48 -5.18 -38.51 -6.88
CA ARG A 48 -6.64 -38.45 -6.91
C ARG A 48 -7.08 -37.43 -7.96
N GLY A 49 -7.79 -37.95 -8.96
CA GLY A 49 -8.04 -37.33 -10.25
C GLY A 49 -8.99 -36.13 -10.28
N LYS A 50 -9.13 -35.59 -11.48
CA LYS A 50 -10.10 -34.56 -11.89
C LYS A 50 -11.51 -35.15 -11.87
N GLY A 51 -12.43 -34.57 -11.11
CA GLY A 51 -13.85 -34.87 -11.22
C GLY A 51 -14.68 -34.22 -10.11
N GLY A 52 -15.65 -33.38 -10.49
CA GLY A 52 -16.76 -32.96 -9.62
C GLY A 52 -16.77 -31.47 -9.26
N LYS A 53 -17.46 -30.65 -10.06
CA LYS A 53 -17.86 -29.29 -9.67
C LYS A 53 -19.10 -29.37 -8.77
N GLY A 54 -18.91 -29.87 -7.56
CA GLY A 54 -19.89 -29.80 -6.48
C GLY A 54 -19.77 -28.45 -5.78
N LEU A 55 -20.75 -27.56 -5.99
CA LEU A 55 -20.85 -26.30 -5.26
C LEU A 55 -21.39 -26.56 -3.85
N GLY A 56 -20.53 -27.04 -2.95
CA GLY A 56 -20.78 -26.98 -1.51
C GLY A 56 -20.47 -25.57 -1.02
N LYS A 57 -21.51 -24.82 -0.61
CA LYS A 57 -21.37 -23.53 0.09
C LYS A 57 -20.71 -23.74 1.47
N GLY A 58 -19.39 -23.90 1.48
CA GLY A 58 -18.55 -23.64 2.65
C GLY A 58 -18.03 -22.21 2.52
N GLY A 59 -18.46 -21.32 3.41
CA GLY A 59 -17.98 -19.94 3.45
C GLY A 59 -16.46 -19.94 3.40
N ALA A 60 -15.89 -19.32 2.36
CA ALA A 60 -14.45 -19.19 2.22
C ALA A 60 -13.91 -18.55 3.49
N LYS A 61 -13.26 -19.36 4.33
CA LYS A 61 -12.59 -18.92 5.55
C LYS A 61 -11.69 -17.78 5.12
N ARG A 62 -12.01 -16.54 5.55
CA ARG A 62 -11.15 -15.38 5.33
C ARG A 62 -9.89 -15.62 6.14
N HIS A 63 -8.92 -16.28 5.53
CA HIS A 63 -7.56 -16.25 6.01
C HIS A 63 -7.18 -14.76 6.04
N ARG A 64 -6.95 -14.23 7.24
CA ARG A 64 -6.30 -12.94 7.45
C ARG A 64 -5.08 -12.93 6.52
N LYS A 65 -5.07 -12.00 5.54
CA LYS A 65 -3.96 -11.91 4.59
C LYS A 65 -2.71 -11.66 5.41
N VAL A 66 -1.81 -12.65 5.45
CA VAL A 66 -0.44 -12.43 5.91
C VAL A 66 0.15 -11.35 5.02
N LEU A 67 0.78 -10.33 5.62
CA LEU A 67 1.49 -9.30 4.87
C LEU A 67 2.64 -9.99 4.12
N ARG A 68 2.43 -10.23 2.83
CA ARG A 68 3.44 -10.68 1.88
C ARG A 68 3.79 -9.50 0.99
N ASP A 69 4.84 -9.64 0.17
CA ASP A 69 5.18 -8.66 -0.86
C ASP A 69 4.06 -8.55 -1.91
N ASN A 70 3.08 -7.70 -1.62
CA ASN A 70 1.91 -7.43 -2.45
C ASN A 70 2.30 -6.76 -3.78
N ILE A 71 3.56 -6.36 -3.93
CA ILE A 71 4.05 -5.67 -5.12
C ILE A 71 3.96 -6.53 -6.38
N GLN A 72 4.12 -7.85 -6.25
CA GLN A 72 3.92 -8.79 -7.35
C GLN A 72 2.42 -9.01 -7.67
N GLY A 73 1.52 -8.59 -6.78
CA GLY A 73 0.09 -8.51 -7.02
C GLY A 73 -0.29 -7.47 -8.10
N ILE A 74 0.58 -6.50 -8.38
CA ILE A 74 0.47 -5.65 -9.57
C ILE A 74 0.97 -6.45 -10.77
N THR A 75 0.01 -7.06 -11.48
CA THR A 75 0.30 -8.02 -12.54
C THR A 75 0.77 -7.34 -13.84
N LYS A 76 1.57 -8.04 -14.64
CA LYS A 76 2.02 -7.61 -15.98
C LYS A 76 0.88 -7.10 -16.88
N PRO A 77 -0.31 -7.73 -16.98
CA PRO A 77 -1.42 -7.19 -17.76
C PRO A 77 -1.98 -5.87 -17.19
N ALA A 78 -1.95 -5.63 -15.87
CA ALA A 78 -2.38 -4.34 -15.31
C ALA A 78 -1.46 -3.19 -15.73
N ILE A 79 -0.15 -3.40 -15.65
CA ILE A 79 0.86 -2.44 -16.13
C ILE A 79 0.69 -2.19 -17.64
N ARG A 80 0.44 -3.26 -18.42
CA ARG A 80 0.13 -3.12 -19.85
C ARG A 80 -1.08 -2.24 -20.09
N ARG A 81 -2.19 -2.43 -19.36
CA ARG A 81 -3.39 -1.59 -19.50
C ARG A 81 -3.11 -0.11 -19.20
N LEU A 82 -2.34 0.18 -18.16
CA LEU A 82 -1.93 1.55 -17.82
C LEU A 82 -1.07 2.18 -18.93
N ALA A 83 -0.05 1.46 -19.39
CA ALA A 83 0.83 1.93 -20.46
C ALA A 83 0.06 2.15 -21.78
N ARG A 84 -0.90 1.28 -22.11
CA ARG A 84 -1.79 1.49 -23.27
C ARG A 84 -2.65 2.74 -23.12
N ARG A 85 -3.22 2.99 -21.94
CA ARG A 85 -3.94 4.25 -21.66
C ARG A 85 -3.03 5.47 -21.81
N GLY A 86 -1.75 5.33 -21.48
CA GLY A 86 -0.72 6.35 -21.72
C GLY A 86 -0.18 6.43 -23.16
N GLY A 87 -0.78 5.74 -24.13
CA GLY A 87 -0.36 5.80 -25.54
C GLY A 87 0.90 5.01 -25.90
N VAL A 88 1.40 4.17 -24.99
CA VAL A 88 2.64 3.40 -25.21
C VAL A 88 2.39 2.28 -26.21
N LYS A 89 3.11 2.27 -27.35
CA LYS A 89 2.95 1.30 -28.47
C LYS A 89 3.71 -0.02 -28.28
N ARG A 90 4.90 0.00 -27.68
CA ARG A 90 5.71 -1.20 -27.37
C ARG A 90 6.30 -1.04 -25.97
N ILE A 91 6.39 -2.14 -25.22
CA ILE A 91 6.84 -2.13 -23.82
C ILE A 91 7.95 -3.17 -23.67
N SER A 92 9.11 -2.74 -23.16
CA SER A 92 10.24 -3.63 -22.85
C SER A 92 9.96 -4.48 -21.59
N GLY A 93 10.66 -5.61 -21.47
CA GLY A 93 10.52 -6.54 -20.34
C GLY A 93 10.96 -5.97 -18.99
N LEU A 94 11.92 -5.05 -18.97
CA LEU A 94 12.47 -4.48 -17.73
C LEU A 94 11.51 -3.49 -17.05
N ILE A 95 10.61 -2.87 -17.83
CA ILE A 95 9.65 -1.86 -17.34
C ILE A 95 8.69 -2.44 -16.29
N TYR A 96 8.43 -3.75 -16.29
CA TYR A 96 7.49 -4.34 -15.33
C TYR A 96 7.99 -4.24 -13.89
N GLU A 97 9.28 -4.46 -13.63
CA GLU A 97 9.84 -4.35 -12.28
C GLU A 97 10.13 -2.88 -11.93
N GLU A 98 10.57 -2.08 -12.90
CA GLU A 98 10.79 -0.64 -12.70
C GLU A 98 9.50 0.09 -12.30
N THR A 99 8.40 -0.17 -13.02
CA THR A 99 7.08 0.43 -12.71
C THR A 99 6.60 0.04 -11.31
N ARG A 100 6.92 -1.18 -10.85
CA ARG A 100 6.60 -1.62 -9.49
C ARG A 100 7.41 -0.83 -8.46
N GLY A 101 8.70 -0.61 -8.69
CA GLY A 101 9.53 0.23 -7.84
C GLY A 101 8.97 1.65 -7.71
N VAL A 102 8.63 2.29 -8.84
CA VAL A 102 8.06 3.65 -8.86
C VAL A 102 6.71 3.69 -8.13
N LEU A 103 5.84 2.72 -8.36
CA LEU A 103 4.53 2.66 -7.71
C LEU A 103 4.66 2.50 -6.19
N LYS A 104 5.62 1.70 -5.72
CA LYS A 104 5.89 1.52 -4.30
C LYS A 104 6.32 2.85 -3.66
N ILE A 105 7.30 3.53 -4.24
CA ILE A 105 7.77 4.83 -3.73
C ILE A 105 6.65 5.86 -3.70
N PHE A 106 5.83 5.93 -4.77
CA PHE A 106 4.70 6.85 -4.83
C PHE A 106 3.70 6.61 -3.70
N LEU A 107 3.28 5.35 -3.50
CA LEU A 107 2.31 5.01 -2.46
C LEU A 107 2.87 5.23 -1.06
N GLU A 108 4.15 4.91 -0.83
CA GLU A 108 4.77 5.17 0.46
C GLU A 108 4.78 6.67 0.79
N ASN A 109 5.12 7.54 -0.16
CA ASN A 109 5.11 8.99 0.07
C ASN A 109 3.71 9.52 0.42
N VAL A 110 2.68 9.07 -0.30
CA VAL A 110 1.29 9.50 -0.05
C VAL A 110 0.76 8.96 1.28
N ILE A 111 1.03 7.68 1.58
CA ILE A 111 0.54 7.04 2.80
C ILE A 111 1.25 7.59 4.04
N ARG A 112 2.55 7.87 3.98
CA ARG A 112 3.28 8.50 5.09
C ARG A 112 2.62 9.83 5.48
N ASP A 113 2.39 10.70 4.50
CA ASP A 113 1.72 11.99 4.72
C ASP A 113 0.27 11.81 5.23
N ALA A 114 -0.50 10.88 4.65
CA ALA A 114 -1.88 10.62 5.05
C ALA A 114 -1.99 10.09 6.49
N VAL A 115 -1.08 9.19 6.90
CA VAL A 115 -1.04 8.66 8.27
C VAL A 115 -0.70 9.77 9.26
N THR A 116 0.24 10.67 8.94
CA THR A 116 0.55 11.83 9.79
C THR A 116 -0.68 12.71 10.04
N TYR A 117 -1.52 12.96 9.03
CA TYR A 117 -2.78 13.70 9.23
C TYR A 117 -3.76 12.97 10.14
N THR A 118 -3.84 11.64 10.03
CA THR A 118 -4.74 10.83 10.88
C THR A 118 -4.31 10.80 12.34
N GLU A 119 -2.99 10.69 12.58
CA GLU A 119 -2.38 10.71 13.90
C GLU A 119 -2.56 12.09 14.56
N HIS A 120 -2.37 13.16 13.79
CA HIS A 120 -2.61 14.53 14.26
C HIS A 120 -4.05 14.72 14.74
N ALA A 121 -5.01 14.11 14.04
CA ALA A 121 -6.42 14.14 14.42
C ALA A 121 -6.81 13.09 15.48
N ARG A 122 -5.86 12.33 16.04
CA ARG A 122 -6.05 11.25 17.03
C ARG A 122 -7.05 10.17 16.57
N ARG A 123 -7.14 9.92 15.26
CA ARG A 123 -7.99 8.87 14.69
C ARG A 123 -7.16 7.62 14.42
N LYS A 124 -7.79 6.44 14.55
CA LYS A 124 -7.17 5.15 14.18
C LYS A 124 -7.49 4.71 12.75
N THR A 125 -8.32 5.47 12.05
CA THR A 125 -8.82 5.14 10.71
C THR A 125 -8.43 6.24 9.74
N VAL A 126 -7.76 5.85 8.66
CA VAL A 126 -7.44 6.75 7.55
C VAL A 126 -8.71 7.10 6.79
N THR A 127 -9.04 8.39 6.70
CA THR A 127 -10.21 8.87 5.95
C THR A 127 -9.82 9.23 4.51
N ALA A 128 -10.81 9.32 3.62
CA ALA A 128 -10.58 9.78 2.25
C ALA A 128 -10.00 11.22 2.22
N MET A 129 -10.42 12.07 3.16
CA MET A 129 -9.94 13.44 3.27
C MET A 129 -8.46 13.52 3.63
N ASP A 130 -7.96 12.64 4.49
CA ASP A 130 -6.54 12.62 4.85
C ASP A 130 -5.65 12.31 3.63
N VAL A 131 -6.13 11.45 2.73
CA VAL A 131 -5.46 11.14 1.45
C VAL A 131 -5.55 12.32 0.47
N VAL A 132 -6.71 12.97 0.37
CA VAL A 132 -6.88 14.17 -0.49
C VAL A 132 -5.96 15.30 -0.04
N TYR A 133 -5.80 15.50 1.27
CA TYR A 133 -4.89 16.51 1.82
C TYR A 133 -3.41 16.16 1.59
N ALA A 134 -3.02 14.89 1.78
CA ALA A 134 -1.68 14.42 1.44
C ALA A 134 -1.35 14.64 -0.04
N LEU A 135 -2.29 14.34 -0.93
CA LEU A 135 -2.13 14.55 -2.37
C LEU A 135 -2.08 16.04 -2.76
N LYS A 136 -2.88 16.89 -2.11
CA LYS A 136 -2.86 18.35 -2.31
C LYS A 136 -1.49 18.94 -1.93
N ARG A 137 -0.88 18.47 -0.85
CA ARG A 137 0.47 18.88 -0.43
C ARG A 137 1.54 18.54 -1.48
N GLN A 138 1.39 17.40 -2.16
CA GLN A 138 2.29 16.96 -3.23
C GLN A 138 1.96 17.60 -4.61
N GLY A 139 1.02 18.55 -4.67
CA GLY A 139 0.60 19.20 -5.92
C GLY A 139 -0.28 18.34 -6.83
N ARG A 140 -0.86 17.26 -6.32
CA ARG A 140 -1.69 16.31 -7.09
C ARG A 140 -3.15 16.35 -6.61
N THR A 141 -3.86 17.42 -6.90
CA THR A 141 -5.26 17.58 -6.45
C THR A 141 -6.18 16.51 -7.02
N LEU A 142 -6.89 15.80 -6.13
CA LEU A 142 -7.83 14.74 -6.49
C LEU A 142 -9.27 15.20 -6.23
N TYR A 143 -10.13 15.08 -7.25
CA TYR A 143 -11.54 15.48 -7.19
C TYR A 143 -12.46 14.26 -6.99
N GLY A 144 -13.65 14.47 -6.41
CA GLY A 144 -14.69 13.44 -6.27
C GLY A 144 -14.68 12.64 -4.95
N PHE A 145 -13.95 13.10 -3.93
CA PHE A 145 -13.76 12.38 -2.66
C PHE A 145 -14.12 13.18 -1.39
N GLY A 146 -14.90 14.27 -1.51
CA GLY A 146 -15.31 15.13 -0.38
C GLY A 146 -16.77 14.91 0.03
N GLY A 147 -17.12 13.70 0.44
CA GLY A 147 -18.45 13.33 0.92
C GLY A 147 -18.60 13.41 2.44
#